data_AF-A0A1I4UQI2-F1
#
_entry.id   AF-A0A1I4UQI2-F1
#
_cell.length_a   1.000
_cell.length_b   1.000
_cell.length_c   1.000
_cell.angle_alpha   90.00
_cell.angle_beta   90.00
_cell.angle_gamma   90.00
#
_symmetry.space_group_name_H-M   'P 1'
#
loop_
_entity.id
_entity.type
_entity.pdbx_description
1 polymer ?
#
loop_
_entity_poly.entity_id
_entity_poly.type
_entity_poly.pdbx_seq_one_letter_code
_entity_poly.pdbx_strand_id
1 'polypeptide(L)'
;MPRYSPERKAALLKKLLPPLSLSVPEVARQEGISEVTLYAWRKQAKAEGAVVSGHRKLSDDWPAEAKFAAVLETATLSEIELSEYCRRKGLYPEQVVAWRQACITGQLSAQAQRQAERAQARIDKKRIAELERELRRKDKALAETAAILVLRKKLNAYWGDDNEDS
;
A
#
# COMPACT_ATOMS: atom_id res chain seq x y z
N MET A 1 5.84 18.42 39.32
CA MET A 1 6.74 17.82 38.31
C MET A 1 8.18 18.08 38.73
N PRO A 2 9.08 17.08 38.68
CA PRO A 2 10.50 17.31 38.97
C PRO A 2 11.04 18.37 38.01
N ARG A 3 11.49 19.51 38.55
CA ARG A 3 12.15 20.55 37.75
C ARG A 3 13.57 20.09 37.47
N TYR A 4 13.79 19.52 36.29
CA TYR A 4 15.14 19.23 35.81
C TYR A 4 15.86 20.54 35.48
N SER A 5 17.12 20.66 35.88
CA SER A 5 17.94 21.82 35.53
C SER A 5 18.14 21.89 34.00
N PRO A 6 18.29 23.11 33.43
CA PRO A 6 18.52 23.27 32.00
C PRO A 6 19.81 22.57 31.55
N GLU A 7 20.84 22.56 32.39
CA GLU A 7 22.11 21.86 32.16
C GLU A 7 21.91 20.34 32.04
N ARG A 8 21.09 19.75 32.93
CA ARG A 8 20.80 18.31 32.89
C ARG A 8 19.99 17.95 31.65
N LYS A 9 19.00 18.78 31.27
CA LYS A 9 18.25 18.61 30.01
C LYS A 9 19.19 18.65 28.80
N ALA A 10 20.12 19.60 28.74
CA ALA A 10 21.06 19.74 27.64
C ALA A 10 22.02 18.53 27.53
N ALA A 11 22.56 18.05 28.65
CA ALA A 11 23.44 16.88 28.67
C ALA A 11 22.73 15.60 28.16
N LEU A 12 21.46 15.42 28.52
CA LEU A 12 20.65 14.28 28.07
C LEU A 12 20.26 14.40 26.60
N LEU A 13 19.92 15.60 26.14
CA LEU A 13 19.68 15.85 24.72
C LEU A 13 20.94 15.58 23.89
N LYS A 14 22.15 15.93 24.38
CA LYS A 14 23.41 15.59 23.69
C LYS A 14 23.62 14.08 23.49
N LYS A 15 23.10 13.25 24.40
CA LYS A 15 23.11 11.77 24.27
C LYS A 15 22.09 11.26 23.24
N LEU A 16 20.92 11.90 23.16
CA LEU A 16 19.83 11.54 22.24
C LEU A 16 19.99 12.08 20.81
N LEU A 17 20.85 13.09 20.62
CA LEU A 17 21.11 13.77 19.36
C LEU A 17 22.48 13.33 18.78
N PRO A 18 22.73 13.59 17.49
CA PRO A 18 24.05 13.38 16.90
C PRO A 18 25.14 14.14 17.70
N PRO A 19 26.32 13.52 17.92
CA PRO A 19 26.86 12.33 17.26
C PRO A 19 26.53 10.97 17.92
N LEU A 20 25.96 10.94 19.14
CA LEU A 20 25.75 9.70 19.89
C LEU A 20 24.46 8.98 19.50
N SER A 21 23.37 9.73 19.26
CA SER A 21 22.09 9.21 18.76
C SER A 21 21.53 8.01 19.55
N LEU A 22 21.73 7.96 20.87
CA LEU A 22 21.24 6.87 21.72
C LEU A 22 19.71 6.80 21.73
N SER A 23 19.16 5.60 21.97
CA SER A 23 17.72 5.42 22.03
C SER A 23 17.14 5.97 23.34
N VAL A 24 15.88 6.42 23.29
CA VAL A 24 15.17 6.93 24.49
C VAL A 24 15.10 5.89 25.61
N PRO A 25 14.81 4.59 25.35
CA PRO A 25 14.81 3.56 26.38
C PRO A 25 16.18 3.33 27.02
N GLU A 26 17.27 3.41 26.25
CA GLU A 26 18.63 3.27 26.79
C GLU A 26 19.01 4.43 27.70
N VAL A 27 18.73 5.68 27.30
CA VAL A 27 18.99 6.86 28.12
C VAL A 27 18.11 6.87 29.37
N ALA A 28 16.86 6.43 29.28
CA ALA A 28 15.98 6.29 30.43
C ALA A 28 16.54 5.33 31.49
N ARG A 29 17.08 4.18 31.06
CA ARG A 29 17.71 3.18 31.95
C ARG A 29 19.01 3.69 32.57
N GLN A 30 19.85 4.38 31.80
CA GLN A 30 21.14 4.87 32.28
C GLN A 30 20.99 6.02 33.28
N GLU A 31 20.03 6.91 33.05
CA GLU A 31 19.93 8.20 33.76
C GLU A 31 18.77 8.25 34.75
N GLY A 32 17.96 7.19 34.80
CA GLY A 32 16.81 7.05 35.71
C GLY A 32 15.69 8.05 35.41
N ILE A 33 15.47 8.40 34.13
CA ILE A 33 14.48 9.39 33.71
C ILE A 33 13.36 8.70 32.95
N SER A 34 12.13 9.17 33.18
CA SER A 34 10.96 8.66 32.46
C SER A 34 11.11 8.85 30.96
N GLU A 35 10.86 7.77 30.21
CA GLU A 35 10.85 7.78 28.74
C GLU A 35 9.92 8.88 28.20
N VAL A 36 8.77 9.11 28.86
CA VAL A 36 7.79 10.14 28.48
C VAL A 36 8.41 11.54 28.47
N THR A 37 9.24 11.85 29.48
CA THR A 37 9.93 13.14 29.58
C THR A 37 10.99 13.30 28.49
N LEU A 38 11.76 12.24 28.21
CA LEU A 38 12.77 12.25 27.16
C LEU A 38 12.13 12.40 25.76
N TYR A 39 10.99 11.75 25.50
CA TYR A 39 10.23 11.94 24.27
C TYR A 39 9.72 13.37 24.12
N ALA A 40 9.20 13.98 25.19
CA ALA A 40 8.74 15.36 25.17
C ALA A 40 9.87 16.34 24.86
N TRP A 41 11.04 16.19 25.49
CA TRP A 41 12.20 17.04 25.24
C TRP A 41 12.77 16.86 23.83
N ARG A 42 12.80 15.62 23.34
CA ARG A 42 13.22 15.33 21.97
C ARG A 42 12.28 15.98 20.94
N LYS A 43 10.97 15.94 21.18
CA LYS A 43 9.96 16.60 20.35
C LYS A 43 10.13 18.12 20.36
N GLN A 44 10.40 18.69 21.52
CA GLN A 44 10.67 20.12 21.68
C GLN A 44 11.96 20.54 20.95
N ALA A 45 13.05 19.81 21.12
CA ALA A 45 14.31 20.06 20.42
C ALA A 45 14.15 19.99 18.89
N LYS A 46 13.31 19.06 18.40
CA LYS A 46 12.95 18.97 16.98
C LYS A 46 12.18 20.20 16.49
N ALA A 47 11.29 20.75 17.30
CA ALA A 47 10.55 21.98 16.98
C ALA A 47 11.45 23.22 16.98
N GLU A 48 12.49 23.22 17.82
CA GLU A 48 13.50 24.28 17.92
C GLU A 48 14.61 24.17 16.84
N GLY A 49 14.45 23.28 15.85
CA GLY A 49 15.35 23.17 14.70
C GLY A 49 16.59 22.30 14.91
N ALA A 50 16.72 21.62 16.05
CA ALA A 50 17.80 20.64 16.23
C ALA A 50 17.56 19.43 15.31
N VAL A 51 18.59 19.01 14.57
CA VAL A 51 18.58 17.78 13.76
C VAL A 51 18.55 16.58 14.69
N VAL A 52 17.35 16.26 15.16
CA VAL A 52 17.09 15.07 15.96
C VAL A 52 17.12 13.88 15.03
N SER A 53 18.15 13.04 15.15
CA SER A 53 18.18 11.71 14.54
C SER A 53 17.03 10.90 15.10
N GLY A 54 15.85 10.98 14.46
CA GLY A 54 14.65 10.23 14.78
C GLY A 54 14.91 8.75 14.57
N HIS A 55 14.69 7.94 15.59
CA HIS A 55 14.73 6.49 15.42
C HIS A 55 13.61 6.09 14.46
N ARG A 56 14.02 5.53 13.32
CA ARG A 56 13.40 4.39 12.64
C ARG A 56 12.04 4.64 11.96
N LYS A 57 11.97 5.59 11.03
CA LYS A 57 11.00 5.64 9.91
C LYS A 57 11.57 6.44 8.73
N LEU A 58 12.69 5.99 8.16
CA LEU A 58 13.26 6.66 6.98
C LEU A 58 13.31 5.76 5.75
N SER A 59 12.97 4.47 5.81
CA SER A 59 12.97 3.63 4.60
C SER A 59 11.59 3.44 3.98
N ASP A 60 10.53 3.41 4.79
CA ASP A 60 9.17 3.20 4.26
C ASP A 60 8.64 4.41 3.49
N ASP A 61 8.99 5.63 3.94
CA ASP A 61 8.53 6.89 3.35
C ASP A 61 9.25 7.27 2.04
N TRP A 62 10.25 6.49 1.59
CA TRP A 62 10.90 6.77 0.32
C TRP A 62 9.99 6.39 -0.86
N PRO A 63 9.81 7.29 -1.84
CA PRO A 63 9.07 6.96 -3.05
C PRO A 63 9.77 5.82 -3.81
N ALA A 64 9.00 5.05 -4.57
CA ALA A 64 9.50 3.86 -5.25
C ALA A 64 10.65 4.18 -6.22
N GLU A 65 10.60 5.34 -6.87
CA GLU A 65 11.62 5.87 -7.76
C GLU A 65 12.94 6.13 -7.02
N ALA A 66 12.87 6.69 -5.81
CA ALA A 66 14.06 6.95 -5.00
C ALA A 66 14.67 5.66 -4.43
N LYS A 67 13.83 4.68 -4.04
CA LYS A 67 14.29 3.33 -3.65
C LYS A 67 15.02 2.66 -4.81
N PHE A 68 14.45 2.75 -6.01
CA PHE A 68 15.08 2.20 -7.22
C PHE A 68 16.40 2.90 -7.57
N ALA A 69 16.44 4.23 -7.52
CA ALA A 69 17.67 4.99 -7.75
C ALA A 69 18.79 4.60 -6.77
N ALA A 70 18.46 4.44 -5.48
CA ALA A 70 19.42 3.96 -4.48
C ALA A 70 19.95 2.56 -4.79
N VAL A 71 19.08 1.63 -5.24
CA VAL A 71 19.50 0.28 -5.66
C VAL A 71 20.42 0.32 -6.89
N LEU A 72 20.16 1.24 -7.83
CA LEU A 72 20.97 1.42 -9.04
C LEU A 72 22.35 2.02 -8.73
N GLU A 73 22.38 3.09 -7.93
CA GLU A 73 23.62 3.75 -7.49
C GLU A 73 24.53 2.82 -6.69
N THR A 74 23.94 1.91 -5.91
CA THR A 74 24.66 0.92 -5.10
C THR A 74 24.95 -0.39 -5.82
N ALA A 75 24.60 -0.51 -7.11
CA ALA A 75 24.79 -1.74 -7.88
C ALA A 75 26.26 -2.09 -8.09
N THR A 76 27.12 -1.08 -8.27
CA THR A 76 28.57 -1.25 -8.55
C THR A 76 29.45 -0.98 -7.34
N LEU A 77 28.88 -0.54 -6.22
CA LEU A 77 29.63 -0.21 -5.01
C LEU A 77 30.06 -1.48 -4.26
N SER A 78 31.26 -1.44 -3.70
CA SER A 78 31.73 -2.42 -2.72
C SER A 78 30.95 -2.31 -1.40
N GLU A 79 31.07 -3.31 -0.53
CA GLU A 79 30.38 -3.32 0.78
C GLU A 79 30.76 -2.12 1.67
N ILE A 80 32.01 -1.66 1.55
CA ILE A 80 32.53 -0.50 2.28
C ILE A 80 31.86 0.78 1.76
N GLU A 81 31.88 0.98 0.44
CA GLU A 81 31.26 2.15 -0.21
C GLU A 81 29.74 2.16 -0.03
N LEU A 82 29.10 1.00 -0.03
CA LEU A 82 27.67 0.84 0.24
C LEU A 82 27.35 1.26 1.68
N SER A 83 28.20 0.90 2.64
CA SER A 83 28.05 1.32 4.04
C SER A 83 28.22 2.82 4.20
N GLU A 84 29.18 3.44 3.50
CA GLU A 84 29.34 4.90 3.48
C GLU A 84 28.16 5.61 2.83
N TYR A 85 27.69 5.13 1.69
CA TYR A 85 26.51 5.63 0.99
C TYR A 85 25.28 5.59 1.91
N CYS A 86 25.06 4.44 2.56
CA CYS A 86 23.98 4.23 3.51
C CYS A 86 24.04 5.24 4.67
N ARG A 87 25.23 5.47 5.26
CA ARG A 87 25.42 6.48 6.31
C ARG A 87 25.09 7.90 5.84
N ARG A 88 25.50 8.27 4.62
CA ARG A 88 25.22 9.60 4.03
C ARG A 88 23.73 9.82 3.75
N LYS A 89 23.03 8.77 3.32
CA LYS A 89 21.61 8.82 2.96
C LYS A 89 20.65 8.48 4.12
N GLY A 90 21.17 8.08 5.27
CA GLY A 90 20.37 7.65 6.42
C GLY A 90 19.67 6.29 6.22
N LEU A 91 20.28 5.41 5.43
CA LEU A 91 19.78 4.08 5.10
C LEU A 91 20.63 3.00 5.79
N TYR A 92 20.11 1.78 5.86
CA TYR A 92 20.86 0.59 6.26
C TYR A 92 21.18 -0.28 5.04
N PRO A 93 22.36 -0.92 5.00
CA PRO A 93 22.73 -1.85 3.92
C PRO A 93 21.67 -2.91 3.63
N GLU A 94 21.08 -3.48 4.68
CA GLU A 94 20.01 -4.48 4.61
C GLU A 94 18.79 -3.99 3.84
N GLN A 95 18.46 -2.70 3.92
CA GLN A 95 17.31 -2.11 3.23
C GLN A 95 17.53 -2.05 1.73
N VAL A 96 18.74 -1.68 1.31
CA VAL A 96 19.13 -1.63 -0.10
C VAL A 96 19.13 -3.05 -0.70
N VAL A 97 19.61 -4.03 0.06
CA VAL A 97 19.56 -5.45 -0.34
C VAL A 97 18.11 -5.94 -0.45
N ALA A 98 17.26 -5.62 0.53
CA ALA A 98 15.85 -5.97 0.51
C ALA A 98 15.13 -5.35 -0.70
N TRP A 99 15.39 -4.08 -1.02
CA TRP A 99 14.83 -3.43 -2.21
C TRP A 99 15.32 -4.06 -3.50
N ARG A 100 16.60 -4.41 -3.60
CA ARG A 100 17.14 -5.14 -4.75
C ARG A 100 16.42 -6.48 -4.96
N GLN A 101 16.23 -7.25 -3.89
CA GLN A 101 15.50 -8.51 -3.93
C GLN A 101 14.02 -8.29 -4.29
N ALA A 102 13.37 -7.27 -3.73
CA ALA A 102 12.00 -6.93 -4.06
C ALA A 102 11.82 -6.55 -5.54
N CYS A 103 12.79 -5.85 -6.15
CA CYS A 103 12.78 -5.56 -7.59
C CYS A 103 12.85 -6.85 -8.44
N ILE A 104 13.73 -7.79 -8.09
CA ILE A 104 13.90 -9.05 -8.83
C ILE A 104 12.63 -9.91 -8.68
N THR A 105 12.18 -10.12 -7.44
CA THR A 105 11.00 -10.93 -7.15
C THR A 105 9.72 -10.32 -7.73
N GLY A 106 9.58 -8.99 -7.65
CA GLY A 106 8.46 -8.26 -8.22
C GLY A 106 8.34 -8.43 -9.73
N GLN A 107 9.46 -8.54 -10.45
CA GLN A 107 9.43 -8.79 -11.89
C GLN A 107 8.97 -10.22 -12.21
N LEU A 108 9.46 -11.21 -11.46
CA LEU A 108 9.06 -12.61 -11.62
C LEU A 108 7.57 -12.82 -11.29
N SER A 109 7.10 -12.24 -10.19
CA SER A 109 5.70 -12.34 -9.77
C SER A 109 4.78 -11.58 -10.72
N ALA A 110 5.16 -10.40 -11.21
CA ALA A 110 4.35 -9.65 -12.18
C ALA A 110 4.17 -10.41 -13.50
N GLN A 111 5.18 -11.14 -13.95
CA GLN A 111 5.07 -11.97 -15.15
C GLN A 111 4.12 -13.15 -14.95
N ALA A 112 4.23 -13.86 -13.82
CA ALA A 112 3.33 -14.96 -13.48
C ALA A 112 1.89 -14.46 -13.30
N GLN A 113 1.69 -13.33 -12.62
CA GLN A 113 0.40 -12.71 -12.40
C GLN A 113 -0.27 -12.28 -13.71
N ARG A 114 0.47 -11.64 -14.63
CA ARG A 114 -0.06 -11.29 -15.97
C ARG A 114 -0.49 -12.52 -16.77
N GLN A 115 0.22 -13.64 -16.65
CA GLN A 115 -0.18 -14.88 -17.33
C GLN A 115 -1.47 -15.45 -16.74
N ALA A 116 -1.59 -15.47 -15.41
CA ALA A 116 -2.81 -15.90 -14.72
C ALA A 116 -4.01 -15.00 -15.06
N GLU A 117 -3.83 -13.68 -15.04
CA GLU A 117 -4.87 -12.70 -15.42
C GLU A 117 -5.32 -12.90 -16.88
N ARG A 118 -4.39 -13.16 -17.80
CA ARG A 118 -4.73 -13.46 -19.20
C ARG A 118 -5.51 -14.76 -19.35
N ALA A 119 -5.13 -15.80 -18.60
CA ALA A 119 -5.85 -17.07 -18.61
C ALA A 119 -7.27 -16.89 -18.08
N GLN A 120 -7.42 -16.18 -16.95
CA GLN A 120 -8.70 -15.87 -16.35
C GLN A 120 -9.59 -15.05 -17.30
N ALA A 121 -9.03 -13.99 -17.90
CA ALA A 121 -9.76 -13.16 -18.86
C ALA A 121 -10.26 -13.96 -20.08
N ARG A 122 -9.56 -15.01 -20.51
CA ARG A 122 -10.03 -15.89 -21.59
C ARG A 122 -11.20 -16.77 -21.14
N ILE A 123 -11.16 -17.27 -19.90
CA ILE A 123 -12.24 -18.07 -19.31
C ILE A 123 -13.48 -17.18 -19.15
N ASP A 124 -13.33 -16.00 -18.57
CA ASP A 124 -14.42 -15.05 -18.34
C ASP A 124 -15.06 -14.61 -19.66
N LYS A 125 -14.27 -14.30 -20.69
CA LYS A 125 -14.80 -13.98 -22.03
C LYS A 125 -15.64 -15.11 -22.63
N LYS A 126 -15.22 -16.36 -22.48
CA LYS A 126 -16.01 -17.51 -22.93
C LYS A 126 -17.32 -17.60 -22.17
N ARG A 127 -17.26 -17.44 -20.84
CA ARG A 127 -18.44 -17.50 -19.98
C ARG A 127 -19.44 -16.39 -20.31
N ILE A 128 -18.97 -15.17 -20.51
CA ILE A 128 -19.80 -14.03 -20.93
C ILE A 128 -20.49 -14.35 -22.27
N ALA A 129 -19.74 -14.83 -23.27
CA ALA A 129 -20.33 -15.15 -24.57
C ALA A 129 -21.38 -16.28 -24.51
N GLU A 130 -21.20 -17.27 -23.63
CA GLU A 130 -22.19 -18.31 -23.36
C GLU A 130 -23.45 -17.73 -22.72
N LEU A 131 -23.29 -16.93 -21.65
CA LEU A 131 -24.40 -16.30 -20.94
C LEU A 131 -25.18 -15.35 -21.87
N GLU A 132 -24.49 -14.57 -22.71
CA GLU A 132 -25.13 -13.71 -23.72
C GLU A 132 -25.92 -14.49 -24.77
N ARG A 133 -25.49 -15.71 -25.14
CA ARG A 133 -26.26 -16.56 -26.05
C ARG A 133 -27.50 -17.12 -25.37
N GLU A 134 -27.39 -17.58 -24.13
CA GLU A 134 -28.53 -18.07 -23.36
C GLU A 134 -29.56 -16.98 -23.13
N LEU A 135 -29.10 -15.77 -22.78
CA LEU A 135 -29.96 -14.61 -22.59
C LEU A 135 -30.72 -14.26 -23.86
N ARG A 136 -30.04 -14.20 -25.01
CA ARG A 136 -30.70 -13.98 -26.31
C ARG A 136 -31.74 -15.05 -26.68
N ARG A 137 -31.48 -16.32 -26.34
CA ARG A 137 -32.46 -17.40 -26.58
C ARG A 137 -33.69 -17.24 -25.69
N LYS A 138 -33.48 -16.90 -24.42
CA LYS A 138 -34.58 -16.65 -23.46
C LYS A 138 -35.40 -15.43 -23.86
N ASP A 139 -34.76 -14.33 -24.24
CA ASP A 139 -35.45 -13.12 -24.71
C ASP A 139 -36.27 -13.38 -25.97
N LYS A 140 -35.75 -14.17 -26.91
CA LYS A 140 -36.50 -14.56 -28.11
C LYS A 140 -37.75 -15.38 -27.75
N ALA A 141 -37.63 -16.38 -26.88
CA ALA A 141 -38.76 -17.17 -26.42
C ALA A 141 -39.80 -16.30 -25.68
N LEU A 142 -39.33 -15.38 -24.82
CA LEU A 142 -40.20 -14.41 -24.15
C LEU A 142 -40.92 -13.50 -25.16
N ALA A 143 -40.23 -12.98 -26.16
CA ALA A 143 -40.84 -12.17 -27.21
C ALA A 143 -41.88 -12.95 -28.03
N GLU A 144 -41.61 -14.21 -28.37
CA GLU A 144 -42.57 -15.08 -29.06
C GLU A 144 -43.83 -15.31 -28.21
N THR A 145 -43.68 -15.59 -26.90
CA THR A 145 -44.84 -15.72 -26.00
C THR A 145 -45.64 -14.42 -25.85
N ALA A 146 -44.95 -13.28 -25.74
CA ALA A 146 -45.60 -11.96 -25.69
C ALA A 146 -46.36 -11.66 -26.98
N ALA A 147 -45.80 -12.01 -28.15
CA ALA A 147 -46.48 -11.86 -29.43
C ALA A 147 -47.74 -12.74 -29.51
N ILE A 148 -47.69 -13.99 -29.05
CA ILE A 148 -48.86 -14.88 -29.00
C ILE A 148 -49.95 -14.29 -28.09
N LEU A 149 -49.58 -13.77 -26.91
CA LEU A 149 -50.52 -13.13 -25.99
C LEU A 149 -51.20 -11.90 -26.61
N VAL A 150 -50.43 -11.06 -27.30
CA VAL A 150 -50.96 -9.88 -28.01
C VAL A 150 -51.90 -10.28 -29.14
N LEU A 151 -51.55 -11.29 -29.93
CA LEU A 151 -52.41 -11.80 -31.00
C LEU A 151 -53.71 -12.39 -30.45
N ARG A 152 -53.64 -13.18 -29.36
CA ARG A 152 -54.81 -13.72 -28.68
C ARG A 152 -55.73 -12.61 -28.18
N LYS A 153 -55.17 -11.57 -27.55
CA LYS A 153 -55.95 -10.40 -27.10
C LYS A 153 -56.66 -9.71 -28.27
N LYS A 154 -55.95 -9.46 -29.38
CA LYS A 154 -56.55 -8.84 -30.58
C LYS A 154 -57.66 -9.68 -31.20
N LEU A 155 -57.48 -11.00 -31.19
CA LEU A 155 -58.46 -11.94 -31.73
C LEU A 155 -59.74 -11.98 -30.88
N ASN A 156 -59.61 -12.05 -29.56
CA ASN A 156 -60.74 -11.97 -28.63
C ASN A 156 -61.52 -10.65 -28.80
N ALA A 157 -60.82 -9.52 -28.93
CA ALA A 157 -61.43 -8.22 -29.20
C ALA A 157 -62.20 -8.18 -30.54
N TYR A 158 -61.71 -8.88 -31.58
CA TYR A 158 -62.40 -8.97 -32.88
C TYR A 158 -63.67 -9.80 -32.80
N TRP A 159 -63.68 -10.88 -32.00
CA TRP A 159 -64.85 -11.74 -31.82
C TRP A 159 -65.83 -11.22 -30.75
N GLY A 160 -65.58 -10.06 -30.15
CA GLY A 160 -66.46 -9.45 -29.15
C GLY A 160 -66.50 -10.23 -27.84
N ASP A 161 -65.53 -11.11 -27.59
CA ASP A 161 -65.43 -11.89 -26.36
C ASP A 161 -64.62 -11.12 -25.29
N ASP A 162 -64.80 -9.80 -25.26
CA ASP A 162 -64.60 -9.01 -24.04
C ASP A 162 -65.79 -9.29 -23.12
N ASN A 163 -65.90 -10.55 -22.67
CA ASN A 163 -66.51 -10.77 -21.36
C ASN A 163 -65.48 -10.28 -20.34
N GLU A 164 -65.47 -8.96 -20.16
CA GLU A 164 -65.25 -8.36 -18.85
C GLU A 164 -66.18 -9.06 -17.88
N ASP A 165 -65.68 -10.03 -17.12
CA ASP A 165 -66.18 -10.32 -15.78
C ASP A 165 -65.21 -11.23 -15.02
N SER A 166 -64.64 -10.65 -13.95
CA SER A 166 -63.86 -11.23 -12.83
C SER A 166 -62.37 -11.53 -13.04
#